data_AF-A0A8I0KV72-F1
#
_entry.id   AF-A0A8I0KV72-F1
#
_cell.length_a   1.000
_cell.length_b   1.000
_cell.length_c   1.000
_cell.angle_alpha   90.00
_cell.angle_beta   90.00
_cell.angle_gamma   90.00
#
_symmetry.space_group_name_H-M   'P 1'
#
loop_
_entity.id
_entity.type
_entity.pdbx_description
1 polymer ?
#
loop_
_entity_poly.entity_id
_entity_poly.type
_entity_poly.pdbx_seq_one_letter_code
_entity_poly.pdbx_strand_id
1 'polypeptide(L)'
;MKTIIALTAAALAAAPAAALNNDFSNQLKKLSPIQQRATMRRAVLDSGQYCKRIGPVAYQAPYKNLEMWTVQCDRGAAYAVFIGLDASVQVRPCRDLATLKLPACRFPK
;
A
#
# COMPACT_ATOMS: atom_id res chain seq x y z
N MET A 1 50.96 37.96 2.78
CA MET A 1 50.70 36.63 3.38
C MET A 1 49.23 36.30 3.12
N LYS A 2 48.94 35.25 2.34
CA LYS A 2 47.60 34.93 1.83
C LYS A 2 47.17 33.60 2.44
N THR A 3 46.29 33.63 3.43
CA THR A 3 45.75 32.43 4.10
C THR A 3 44.52 31.96 3.35
N ILE A 4 44.59 30.78 2.73
CA ILE A 4 43.47 30.12 2.06
C ILE A 4 42.74 29.30 3.12
N ILE A 5 41.52 29.70 3.48
CA ILE A 5 40.64 28.91 4.34
C ILE A 5 39.88 27.93 3.46
N ALA A 6 40.23 26.65 3.55
CA ALA A 6 39.51 25.58 2.88
C ALA A 6 38.20 25.29 3.62
N LEU A 7 37.06 25.63 3.02
CA LEU A 7 35.74 25.21 3.46
C LEU A 7 35.55 23.72 3.13
N THR A 8 35.61 22.86 4.14
CA THR A 8 35.20 21.46 4.04
C THR A 8 33.68 21.40 4.08
N ALA A 9 33.07 21.08 2.92
CA ALA A 9 31.65 20.79 2.84
C ALA A 9 31.37 19.43 3.50
N ALA A 10 30.70 19.45 4.66
CA ALA A 10 30.19 18.23 5.28
C ALA A 10 28.99 17.71 4.48
N ALA A 11 29.17 16.58 3.79
CA ALA A 11 28.08 15.87 3.14
C ALA A 11 27.20 15.20 4.21
N LEU A 12 25.98 15.71 4.40
CA LEU A 12 24.95 14.99 5.16
C LEU A 12 24.50 13.79 4.33
N ALA A 13 25.00 12.60 4.68
CA ALA A 13 24.45 11.35 4.16
C ALA A 13 23.01 11.19 4.70
N ALA A 14 22.01 11.24 3.81
CA ALA A 14 20.64 10.92 4.16
C ALA A 14 20.57 9.44 4.56
N ALA A 15 20.37 9.17 5.86
CA ALA A 15 20.14 7.81 6.34
C ALA A 15 18.89 7.22 5.65
N PRO A 16 18.89 5.92 5.30
CA PRO A 16 17.70 5.29 4.74
C PRO A 16 16.55 5.45 5.73
N ALA A 17 15.44 6.03 5.29
CA ALA A 17 14.24 6.14 6.09
C ALA A 17 13.81 4.73 6.52
N ALA A 18 13.83 4.46 7.84
CA ALA A 18 13.31 3.22 8.37
C ALA A 18 11.86 3.07 7.91
N ALA A 19 11.51 1.90 7.36
CA ALA A 19 10.13 1.62 6.99
C ALA A 19 9.25 1.76 8.23
N LEU A 20 8.30 2.69 8.18
CA LEU A 20 7.38 2.92 9.29
C LEU A 20 6.50 1.68 9.47
N ASN A 21 6.38 1.24 10.71
CA ASN A 21 5.59 0.06 11.06
C ASN A 21 4.09 0.36 10.92
N ASN A 22 3.39 -0.39 10.05
CA ASN A 22 1.95 -0.26 9.86
C ASN A 22 1.21 -1.34 10.66
N ASP A 23 0.78 -1.01 11.87
CA ASP A 23 0.12 -1.97 12.76
C ASP A 23 -1.22 -2.48 12.21
N PHE A 24 -1.95 -1.67 11.44
CA PHE A 24 -3.23 -2.07 10.84
C PHE A 24 -3.05 -3.14 9.75
N SER A 25 -2.10 -2.94 8.84
CA SER A 25 -1.73 -3.95 7.84
C SER A 25 -1.16 -5.20 8.50
N ASN A 26 -0.36 -5.05 9.56
CA ASN A 26 0.20 -6.18 10.29
C ASN A 26 -0.87 -6.99 11.05
N GLN A 27 -1.88 -6.34 11.61
CA GLN A 27 -3.05 -7.02 12.17
C GLN A 27 -3.79 -7.79 11.07
N LEU A 28 -3.96 -7.20 9.89
CA LEU A 28 -4.59 -7.86 8.76
C LEU A 28 -3.82 -9.10 8.31
N LYS A 29 -2.48 -9.04 8.24
CA LYS A 29 -1.61 -10.20 7.93
C LYS A 29 -1.78 -11.36 8.91
N LYS A 30 -2.14 -11.08 10.17
CA LYS A 30 -2.35 -12.09 11.23
C LYS A 30 -3.74 -12.75 11.18
N LEU A 31 -4.69 -12.18 10.44
CA LEU A 31 -6.04 -12.74 10.33
C LEU A 31 -6.04 -14.03 9.50
N SER A 32 -7.02 -14.91 9.76
CA SER A 32 -7.26 -16.07 8.89
C SER A 32 -7.63 -15.62 7.47
N PRO A 33 -7.41 -16.43 6.42
CA PRO A 33 -7.73 -16.04 5.05
C PRO A 33 -9.19 -15.60 4.85
N ILE A 34 -10.13 -16.22 5.56
CA ILE A 34 -11.55 -15.83 5.52
C ILE A 34 -11.76 -14.46 6.14
N GLN A 35 -11.14 -14.18 7.28
CA GLN A 35 -11.22 -12.88 7.95
C GLN A 35 -10.55 -11.79 7.12
N GLN A 36 -9.38 -12.04 6.52
CA GLN A 36 -8.73 -11.10 5.60
C GLN A 36 -9.66 -10.72 4.46
N ARG A 37 -10.30 -11.72 3.83
CA ARG A 37 -11.26 -11.50 2.75
C ARG A 37 -12.49 -10.73 3.22
N ALA A 38 -13.04 -11.05 4.39
CA ALA A 38 -14.19 -10.32 4.94
C ALA A 38 -13.84 -8.83 5.19
N THR A 39 -12.70 -8.56 5.82
CA THR A 39 -12.21 -7.20 6.10
C THR A 39 -11.97 -6.41 4.81
N MET A 40 -11.29 -7.01 3.82
CA MET A 40 -11.06 -6.35 2.54
C MET A 40 -12.33 -6.11 1.75
N ARG A 41 -13.29 -7.05 1.81
CA ARG A 41 -14.59 -6.86 1.17
C ARG A 41 -15.30 -5.64 1.77
N ARG A 42 -15.26 -5.48 3.09
CA ARG A 42 -15.81 -4.29 3.77
C ARG A 42 -15.13 -3.02 3.28
N ALA A 43 -13.80 -2.97 3.28
CA ALA A 43 -13.06 -1.80 2.79
C ALA A 43 -13.46 -1.39 1.37
N VAL A 44 -13.61 -2.36 0.45
CA VAL A 44 -14.05 -2.09 -0.93
C VAL A 44 -15.48 -1.54 -0.96
N LEU A 45 -16.42 -2.14 -0.22
CA LEU A 45 -17.80 -1.66 -0.16
C LEU A 45 -17.93 -0.28 0.49
N ASP A 46 -17.21 -0.04 1.58
CA ASP A 46 -17.21 1.23 2.32
C ASP A 46 -16.61 2.37 1.47
N SER A 47 -15.76 2.04 0.49
CA SER A 47 -15.26 2.99 -0.52
C SER A 47 -16.21 3.28 -1.69
N GLY A 48 -17.42 2.71 -1.67
CA GLY A 48 -18.43 2.86 -2.72
C GLY A 48 -18.18 1.99 -3.97
N GLN A 49 -17.23 1.07 -3.91
CA GLN A 49 -16.91 0.16 -5.01
C GLN A 49 -17.75 -1.12 -4.94
N TYR A 50 -17.97 -1.73 -6.10
CA TYR A 50 -18.75 -2.96 -6.18
C TYR A 50 -17.90 -4.18 -5.79
N CYS A 51 -18.37 -4.97 -4.82
CA CYS A 51 -17.80 -6.29 -4.52
C CYS A 51 -18.82 -7.21 -3.86
N LYS A 52 -19.72 -7.82 -4.65
CA LYS A 52 -20.74 -8.71 -4.09
C LYS A 52 -20.09 -9.99 -3.56
N ARG A 53 -19.22 -10.62 -4.35
CA ARG A 53 -18.43 -11.79 -3.94
C ARG A 53 -16.95 -11.45 -4.01
N ILE A 54 -16.23 -11.65 -2.90
CA ILE A 54 -14.79 -11.43 -2.86
C ILE A 54 -14.03 -12.69 -3.30
N GLY A 55 -13.06 -12.52 -4.17
CA GLY A 55 -12.09 -13.52 -4.59
C GLY A 55 -10.83 -13.50 -3.72
N PRO A 56 -9.66 -13.78 -4.31
CA PRO A 56 -8.36 -13.67 -3.66
C PRO A 56 -8.07 -12.25 -3.14
N VAL A 57 -7.35 -12.22 -2.02
CA VAL A 57 -6.74 -11.04 -1.43
C VAL A 57 -5.27 -11.34 -1.26
N ALA A 58 -4.39 -10.40 -1.61
CA ALA A 58 -2.96 -10.58 -1.43
C ALA A 58 -2.27 -9.29 -1.00
N TYR A 59 -1.34 -9.41 -0.06
CA TYR A 59 -0.39 -8.34 0.21
C TYR A 59 0.60 -8.24 -0.95
N GLN A 60 0.91 -7.03 -1.39
CA GLN A 60 1.85 -6.81 -2.49
C GLN A 60 3.21 -6.32 -2.02
N ALA A 61 3.24 -5.13 -1.41
CA ALA A 61 4.47 -4.42 -1.07
C ALA A 61 4.13 -3.17 -0.23
N PRO A 62 5.12 -2.62 0.49
CA PRO A 62 5.01 -1.26 0.99
C PRO A 62 5.05 -0.28 -0.19
N TYR A 63 4.32 0.83 -0.07
CA TYR A 63 4.34 1.96 -1.01
C TYR A 63 4.40 3.27 -0.23
N LYS A 64 5.58 3.89 -0.18
CA LYS A 64 5.86 5.04 0.71
C LYS A 64 5.50 4.66 2.16
N ASN A 65 4.63 5.41 2.81
CA ASN A 65 4.14 5.15 4.17
C ASN A 65 2.85 4.30 4.19
N LEU A 66 2.50 3.67 3.07
CA LEU A 66 1.28 2.88 2.92
C LEU A 66 1.64 1.42 2.70
N GLU A 67 0.72 0.54 3.06
CA GLU A 67 0.80 -0.89 2.76
C GLU A 67 -0.18 -1.21 1.64
N MET A 68 0.32 -1.77 0.55
CA MET A 68 -0.51 -2.09 -0.61
C MET A 68 -0.96 -3.54 -0.60
N TRP A 69 -2.27 -3.70 -0.79
CA TRP A 69 -2.92 -4.98 -0.98
C TRP A 69 -3.74 -4.98 -2.27
N THR A 70 -4.02 -6.17 -2.78
CA THR A 70 -4.92 -6.38 -3.91
C THR A 70 -6.13 -7.19 -3.50
N VAL A 71 -7.26 -6.84 -4.09
CA VAL A 71 -8.55 -7.49 -3.87
C VAL A 71 -9.16 -7.79 -5.22
N GLN A 72 -9.48 -9.06 -5.45
CA GLN A 72 -10.29 -9.46 -6.60
C GLN A 72 -11.75 -9.62 -6.17
N CYS A 73 -12.67 -9.15 -7.01
CA CYS A 73 -14.11 -9.24 -6.79
C CYS A 73 -14.78 -9.88 -8.01
N ASP A 74 -16.08 -10.16 -7.90
CA ASP A 74 -16.86 -10.71 -9.00
C ASP A 74 -16.94 -9.76 -10.21
N ARG A 75 -17.31 -10.32 -11.37
CA ARG A 75 -17.40 -9.61 -12.66
C ARG A 75 -16.06 -9.02 -13.14
N GLY A 76 -14.94 -9.62 -12.72
CA GLY A 76 -13.61 -9.18 -13.12
C GLY A 76 -13.14 -7.88 -12.47
N ALA A 77 -13.86 -7.39 -11.45
CA ALA A 77 -13.46 -6.21 -10.71
C ALA A 77 -12.21 -6.50 -9.87
N ALA A 78 -11.27 -5.57 -9.86
CA ALA A 78 -9.98 -5.70 -9.20
C ALA A 78 -9.58 -4.34 -8.61
N TYR A 79 -9.13 -4.37 -7.36
CA TYR A 79 -8.83 -3.16 -6.59
C TYR A 79 -7.46 -3.25 -5.92
N ALA A 80 -6.76 -2.11 -5.90
CA ALA A 80 -5.69 -1.86 -4.97
C ALA A 80 -6.25 -1.21 -3.72
N VAL A 81 -5.83 -1.70 -2.56
CA VAL A 81 -6.19 -1.17 -1.25
C VAL A 81 -4.90 -0.70 -0.58
N PHE A 82 -4.82 0.59 -0.29
CA PHE A 82 -3.70 1.20 0.42
C PHE A 82 -4.12 1.50 1.85
N ILE A 83 -3.37 0.96 2.81
CA ILE A 83 -3.61 1.17 4.25
C ILE A 83 -2.55 2.14 4.77
N GLY A 84 -2.99 3.25 5.34
CA GLY A 84 -2.14 4.26 5.98
C GLY A 84 -1.74 3.89 7.41
N LEU A 85 -0.78 4.63 7.96
CA LEU A 85 -0.35 4.51 9.36
C LEU A 85 -1.38 5.08 10.35
N ASP A 86 -2.36 5.81 9.85
CA ASP A 86 -3.45 6.47 10.58
C ASP A 86 -4.77 5.70 10.49
N ALA A 87 -4.72 4.43 10.07
CA ALA A 87 -5.87 3.59 9.73
C ALA A 87 -6.71 4.06 8.53
N SER A 88 -6.27 5.09 7.79
CA SER A 88 -6.95 5.48 6.56
C SER A 88 -6.85 4.38 5.51
N VAL A 89 -7.92 4.19 4.74
CA VAL A 89 -7.98 3.18 3.68
C VAL A 89 -8.36 3.84 2.36
N GLN A 90 -7.54 3.64 1.34
CA GLN A 90 -7.83 4.11 -0.01
C GLN A 90 -7.97 2.93 -0.95
N VAL A 91 -9.14 2.83 -1.59
CA VAL A 91 -9.43 1.78 -2.57
C VAL A 91 -9.43 2.40 -3.96
N ARG A 92 -8.68 1.82 -4.89
CA ARG A 92 -8.57 2.27 -6.28
C ARG A 92 -8.76 1.11 -7.26
N PRO A 93 -9.55 1.27 -8.34
CA PRO A 93 -9.63 0.26 -9.38
C PRO A 93 -8.26 0.02 -10.00
N CYS A 94 -7.83 -1.25 -10.13
CA CYS A 94 -6.50 -1.61 -10.61
C CYS A 94 -6.18 -1.03 -12.00
N ARG A 95 -7.20 -0.84 -12.85
CA ARG A 95 -7.07 -0.25 -14.19
C ARG A 95 -6.60 1.22 -14.17
N ASP A 96 -6.85 1.94 -13.09
CA ASP A 96 -6.53 3.38 -12.97
C ASP A 96 -5.11 3.61 -12.44
N LEU A 97 -4.46 2.58 -11.89
CA LEU A 97 -3.16 2.71 -11.21
C LEU A 97 -2.05 3.18 -12.16
N ALA A 98 -2.03 2.71 -13.40
CA ALA A 98 -1.03 3.12 -14.38
C ALA A 98 -1.11 4.62 -14.68
N THR A 99 -2.32 5.13 -14.92
CA THR A 99 -2.58 6.56 -15.14
C THR A 99 -2.19 7.40 -13.91
N LEU A 100 -2.41 6.86 -12.72
CA LEU A 100 -2.08 7.51 -11.45
C LEU A 100 -0.61 7.32 -11.02
N LYS A 101 0.22 6.64 -11.84
CA LYS A 101 1.62 6.31 -11.52
C LYS A 101 1.77 5.58 -10.17
N LEU A 102 0.82 4.71 -9.87
CA LEU A 102 0.80 3.85 -8.69
C LEU A 102 1.33 2.45 -9.03
N PRO A 103 1.79 1.66 -8.05
CA PRO A 103 2.29 0.31 -8.30
C PRO A 103 1.20 -0.58 -8.90
N ALA A 104 1.58 -1.48 -9.81
CA ALA A 104 0.63 -2.33 -10.51
C ALA A 104 0.07 -3.45 -9.61
N CYS A 105 -1.22 -3.75 -9.77
CA CYS A 105 -1.86 -4.90 -9.13
C CYS A 105 -1.28 -6.22 -9.66
N ARG A 106 -0.93 -7.11 -8.74
CA ARG A 106 -0.53 -8.50 -9.00
C ARG A 106 -1.44 -9.40 -8.17
N PHE A 107 -1.91 -10.47 -8.79
CA PHE A 107 -2.75 -11.47 -8.17
C PHE A 107 -2.00 -12.81 -8.15
N PRO A 108 -2.14 -13.61 -7.08
CA PRO A 108 -1.64 -14.97 -7.08
C PRO A 108 -2.25 -15.75 -8.24
N LYS A 109 -1.44 -16.59 -8.90
CA LYS A 109 -1.89 -17.49 -9.97
C LYS A 109 -2.75 -18.62 -9.42
#